data_AF-A0A6J6MC28-F1
#
_entry.id   AF-A0A6J6MC28-F1
#
_cell.length_a   1.000
_cell.length_b   1.000
_cell.length_c   1.000
_cell.angle_alpha   90.00
_cell.angle_beta   90.00
_cell.angle_gamma   90.00
#
_symmetry.space_group_name_H-M   'P 1'
#
loop_
_entity.id
_entity.type
_entity.pdbx_description
1 polymer ?
#
loop_
_entity_poly.entity_id
_entity_poly.type
_entity_poly.pdbx_seq_one_letter_code
_entity_poly.pdbx_strand_id
1 'polypeptide(L)'
;MSERLSINELPASTVWALRELGLVGVDNSVSREHVRTLGEFVVRFAGVPATTPIAQTPAPSFNGEAHPTAAPVRTRARRGPTKAERRSEMTMQISRYLQDKPGVTLEEIAEALNAPLTDVTAAARPVDWLILGADELVQPTVRIESDAIVASRDRARAALLAASLMAKPLSHQSYTALLREGRVKGPSVARIVQLFGSWTTACNEVGVTSGEPLRSNYERTWTEDDLLNYVERFLRDTAFRGASHQFDQWRSTVNHSEKVPSLGTVRNIVGGTWNDIRSQALRRMRAKWDV
;
A
#
# COMPACT_ATOMS: atom_id res chain seq x y z
N MET A 1 14.72 10.55 41.14
CA MET A 1 13.38 11.06 40.77
C MET A 1 12.56 9.85 40.34
N SER A 2 11.41 9.59 40.97
CA SER A 2 10.66 8.34 40.73
C SER A 2 10.17 8.25 39.28
N GLU A 3 10.64 7.22 38.56
CA GLU A 3 10.34 6.98 37.13
C GLU A 3 8.91 6.51 36.87
N ARG A 4 8.16 6.19 37.93
CA ARG A 4 6.80 5.63 37.87
C ARG A 4 5.77 6.57 38.46
N LEU A 5 4.63 6.67 37.80
CA LEU A 5 3.44 7.41 38.20
C LEU A 5 2.33 6.44 38.58
N SER A 6 1.53 6.81 39.58
CA SER A 6 0.30 6.09 39.89
C SER A 6 -0.77 6.44 38.86
N ILE A 7 -1.52 5.46 38.36
CA ILE A 7 -2.62 5.72 37.40
C ILE A 7 -3.74 6.58 38.02
N ASN A 8 -3.84 6.62 39.35
CA ASN A 8 -4.86 7.42 40.06
C ASN A 8 -4.60 8.93 39.97
N GLU A 9 -3.39 9.34 39.58
CA GLU A 9 -3.00 10.74 39.40
C GLU A 9 -3.24 11.22 37.95
N LEU A 10 -3.71 10.34 37.06
CA LEU A 10 -3.88 10.62 35.64
C LEU A 10 -5.36 10.81 35.26
N PRO A 11 -5.66 11.62 34.23
CA PRO A 11 -7.01 11.74 33.69
C PRO A 11 -7.57 10.39 33.23
N ALA A 12 -8.88 10.17 33.42
CA ALA A 12 -9.55 8.91 33.08
C ALA A 12 -9.33 8.47 31.62
N SER A 13 -9.28 9.43 30.69
CA SER A 13 -8.98 9.18 29.27
C SER A 13 -7.56 8.62 29.05
N THR A 14 -6.57 9.16 29.77
CA THR A 14 -5.19 8.68 29.75
C THR A 14 -5.08 7.29 30.36
N VAL A 15 -5.75 7.04 31.49
CA VAL A 15 -5.77 5.72 32.15
C VAL A 15 -6.37 4.65 31.23
N TRP A 16 -7.47 4.97 30.54
CA TRP A 16 -8.08 4.07 29.56
C TRP A 16 -7.09 3.70 28.44
N ALA A 17 -6.46 4.69 27.82
CA ALA A 17 -5.51 4.45 26.73
C ALA A 17 -4.29 3.62 27.19
N LEU A 18 -3.78 3.87 28.40
CA LEU A 18 -2.65 3.12 28.95
C LEU A 18 -3.01 1.65 29.24
N ARG A 19 -4.25 1.38 29.66
CA ARG A 19 -4.74 0.00 29.86
C ARG A 19 -4.91 -0.72 28.54
N GLU A 20 -5.49 -0.07 27.54
CA GLU A 20 -5.67 -0.64 26.20
C GLU A 20 -4.33 -1.01 25.55
N LEU A 21 -3.30 -0.18 25.78
CA LEU A 21 -1.95 -0.41 25.28
C LEU A 21 -1.13 -1.39 26.15
N GLY A 22 -1.69 -1.92 27.25
CA GLY A 22 -0.99 -2.86 28.13
C GLY A 22 0.21 -2.25 28.86
N LEU A 23 0.24 -0.93 29.06
CA LEU A 23 1.39 -0.20 29.62
C LEU A 23 1.31 0.00 31.14
N VAL A 24 0.22 -0.47 31.77
CA VAL A 24 0.01 -0.40 33.22
C VAL A 24 0.63 -1.63 33.88
N GLY A 25 1.52 -1.41 34.84
CA GLY A 25 2.14 -2.45 35.65
C GLY A 25 1.16 -3.07 36.64
N VAL A 26 1.55 -4.23 37.19
CA VAL A 26 0.74 -5.01 38.15
C VAL A 26 0.41 -4.23 39.43
N ASP A 27 1.22 -3.22 39.75
CA ASP A 27 1.08 -2.33 40.90
C ASP A 27 0.26 -1.05 40.60
N ASN A 28 -0.50 -1.02 39.50
CA ASN A 28 -1.23 0.17 39.03
C ASN A 28 -0.30 1.39 38.80
N SER A 29 0.95 1.14 38.43
CA SER A 29 1.91 2.17 38.07
C SER A 29 2.20 2.18 36.56
N VAL A 30 2.64 3.33 36.05
CA VAL A 30 3.05 3.50 34.66
C VAL A 30 4.36 4.30 34.58
N SER A 31 5.21 3.98 33.61
CA SER A 31 6.43 4.77 33.35
C SER A 31 6.08 6.19 32.90
N ARG A 32 6.77 7.19 33.47
CA ARG A 32 6.67 8.60 33.04
C ARG A 32 6.97 8.77 31.54
N GLU A 33 7.88 7.96 31.01
CA GLU A 33 8.24 8.00 29.60
C GLU A 33 7.08 7.57 28.71
N HIS A 34 6.34 6.52 29.09
CA HIS A 34 5.15 6.07 28.36
C HIS A 34 4.06 7.14 28.33
N VAL A 35 3.83 7.83 29.46
CA VAL A 35 2.85 8.93 29.53
C VAL A 35 3.28 10.11 28.67
N ARG A 36 4.59 10.45 28.66
CA ARG A 36 5.13 11.52 27.82
C ARG A 36 4.99 11.19 26.34
N THR A 37 5.37 9.98 25.92
CA THR A 37 5.26 9.54 24.53
C THR A 37 3.80 9.50 24.07
N LEU A 38 2.86 9.09 24.94
CA LEU A 38 1.43 9.17 24.67
C LEU A 38 0.96 10.63 24.50
N GLY A 39 1.42 11.54 25.37
CA GLY A 39 1.14 12.96 25.26
C GLY A 39 1.67 13.58 23.97
N GLU A 40 2.91 13.27 23.60
CA GLU A 40 3.51 13.70 22.32
C GLU A 40 2.77 13.13 21.12
N PHE A 41 2.35 11.86 21.18
CA PHE A 41 1.52 11.24 20.15
C PHE A 41 0.18 11.97 20.01
N VAL A 42 -0.52 12.26 21.11
CA VAL A 42 -1.79 12.99 21.09
C VAL A 42 -1.61 14.40 20.53
N VAL A 43 -0.57 15.13 20.94
CA VAL A 43 -0.27 16.46 20.39
C VAL A 43 0.03 16.40 18.90
N ARG A 44 0.76 15.38 18.45
CA ARG A 44 1.20 15.22 17.06
C ARG A 44 0.11 14.72 16.12
N PHE A 45 -0.79 13.86 16.59
CA PHE A 45 -1.76 13.16 15.74
C PHE A 45 -3.23 13.51 16.02
N ALA A 46 -3.58 13.97 17.22
CA ALA A 46 -4.95 14.33 17.57
C ALA A 46 -5.21 15.85 17.63
N GLY A 47 -4.16 16.68 17.63
CA GLY A 47 -4.28 18.12 17.88
C GLY A 47 -4.62 18.41 19.35
N VAL A 48 -4.26 19.60 19.83
CA VAL A 48 -4.42 19.98 21.25
C VAL A 48 -5.89 19.85 21.68
N PRO A 49 -6.26 18.98 22.64
CA PRO A 49 -7.59 19.05 23.23
C PRO A 49 -7.68 20.35 24.02
N ALA A 50 -8.69 21.17 23.73
CA ALA A 50 -9.03 22.33 24.54
C ALA A 50 -9.25 21.87 25.98
N THR A 51 -8.46 22.41 26.91
CA THR A 51 -8.63 22.17 28.35
C THR A 51 -10.00 22.68 28.77
N THR A 52 -10.96 21.79 28.94
CA THR A 52 -12.21 22.08 29.63
C THR A 52 -11.87 22.26 31.12
N PRO A 53 -12.08 23.44 31.73
CA PRO A 53 -11.93 23.55 33.17
C PRO A 53 -13.03 22.72 33.84
N ILE A 54 -12.62 21.77 34.65
CA ILE A 54 -13.49 20.97 35.51
C ILE A 54 -14.14 21.92 36.51
N ALA A 55 -15.46 22.05 36.43
CA ALA A 55 -16.26 22.74 37.43
C ALA A 55 -16.13 22.00 38.76
N GLN A 56 -15.49 22.64 39.74
CA GLN A 56 -15.56 22.21 41.13
C GLN A 56 -16.97 22.49 41.64
N THR A 57 -17.67 21.44 42.05
CA THR A 57 -18.93 21.55 42.81
C THR A 57 -18.61 22.17 44.18
N PRO A 58 -19.20 23.32 44.57
CA PRO A 58 -19.11 23.77 45.94
C PRO A 58 -20.18 23.08 46.80
N ALA A 59 -19.75 22.57 47.95
CA ALA A 59 -20.61 22.21 49.07
C ALA A 59 -21.32 23.47 49.64
N PRO A 60 -22.43 23.33 50.38
CA PRO A 60 -23.37 24.42 50.59
C PRO A 60 -22.85 25.51 51.55
N SER A 61 -23.27 26.72 51.20
CA SER A 61 -23.05 28.06 51.74
C SER A 61 -23.00 28.23 53.26
N PHE A 62 -22.12 29.14 53.71
CA PHE A 62 -22.45 30.07 54.80
C PHE A 62 -21.85 31.47 54.53
N ASN A 63 -22.74 32.46 54.52
CA ASN A 63 -22.63 33.92 54.71
C ASN A 63 -21.64 34.79 53.89
N GLY A 64 -22.24 35.62 53.04
CA GLY A 64 -22.18 37.09 53.15
C GLY A 64 -20.94 37.80 52.61
N GLU A 65 -21.05 38.40 51.42
CA GLU A 65 -20.66 39.79 51.10
C GLU A 65 -20.79 40.06 49.58
N ALA A 66 -21.18 41.29 49.24
CA ALA A 66 -21.55 41.72 47.89
C ALA A 66 -20.34 42.04 47.01
N HIS A 67 -20.27 41.49 45.79
CA HIS A 67 -19.33 41.91 44.74
C HIS A 67 -19.88 41.76 43.30
N PRO A 68 -19.33 42.52 42.34
CA PRO A 68 -20.07 43.12 41.23
C PRO A 68 -20.36 42.16 40.06
N THR A 69 -21.47 42.45 39.37
CA THR A 69 -22.01 41.72 38.22
C THR A 69 -20.99 41.60 37.08
N ALA A 70 -20.50 40.38 36.83
CA ALA A 70 -19.67 40.07 35.67
C ALA A 70 -20.50 40.15 34.38
N ALA A 71 -20.02 40.92 33.40
CA ALA A 71 -20.64 41.07 32.08
C ALA A 71 -20.73 39.71 31.33
N PRO A 72 -21.77 39.47 30.52
CA PRO A 72 -21.95 38.19 29.84
C PRO A 72 -20.82 37.94 28.83
N VAL A 73 -20.11 36.84 29.02
CA VAL A 73 -19.09 36.33 28.11
C VAL A 73 -19.75 36.05 26.75
N ARG A 74 -19.37 36.82 25.73
CA ARG A 74 -19.79 36.59 24.33
C ARG A 74 -19.33 35.20 23.89
N THR A 75 -20.27 34.27 23.74
CA THR A 75 -20.03 32.98 23.09
C THR A 75 -19.62 33.22 21.63
N ARG A 76 -18.37 32.89 21.30
CA ARG A 76 -17.82 33.03 19.95
C ARG A 76 -18.60 32.11 19.01
N ALA A 77 -19.19 32.68 17.95
CA ALA A 77 -19.91 31.93 16.92
C ALA A 77 -19.05 30.78 16.38
N ARG A 78 -19.68 29.63 16.11
CA ARG A 78 -19.07 28.43 15.51
C ARG A 78 -18.19 28.84 14.33
N ARG A 79 -16.88 28.63 14.45
CA ARG A 79 -15.91 28.87 13.37
C ARG A 79 -16.28 27.92 12.23
N GLY A 80 -16.48 28.44 11.03
CA GLY A 80 -16.78 27.61 9.85
C GLY A 80 -15.69 26.57 9.60
N PRO A 81 -15.99 25.51 8.80
CA PRO A 81 -15.08 24.40 8.60
C PRO A 81 -13.76 24.87 8.00
N THR A 82 -12.68 24.41 8.61
CA THR A 82 -11.30 24.68 8.21
C THR A 82 -10.99 24.05 6.85
N LYS A 83 -9.94 24.55 6.18
CA LYS A 83 -9.48 23.97 4.90
C LYS A 83 -9.13 22.47 5.02
N ALA A 84 -8.63 22.05 6.19
CA ALA A 84 -8.29 20.66 6.46
C ALA A 84 -9.55 19.77 6.57
N GLU A 85 -10.58 20.25 7.27
CA GLU A 85 -11.86 19.54 7.38
C GLU A 85 -12.54 19.40 6.02
N ARG A 86 -12.60 20.47 5.23
CA ARG A 86 -13.16 20.42 3.86
C ARG A 86 -12.41 19.43 2.97
N ARG A 87 -11.08 19.39 3.07
CA ARG A 87 -10.27 18.41 2.33
C ARG A 87 -10.57 16.98 2.78
N SER A 88 -10.69 16.74 4.09
CA SER A 88 -11.02 15.42 4.62
C SER A 88 -12.41 14.95 4.17
N GLU A 89 -13.39 15.85 4.18
CA GLU A 89 -14.74 15.58 3.69
C GLU A 89 -14.72 15.24 2.19
N MET A 90 -14.00 16.03 1.39
CA MET A 90 -13.79 15.76 -0.03
C MET A 90 -13.10 14.41 -0.26
N THR A 91 -12.05 14.09 0.49
CA THR A 91 -11.37 12.78 0.42
C THR A 91 -12.33 11.63 0.72
N MET A 92 -13.23 11.78 1.70
CA MET A 92 -14.25 10.77 2.00
C MET A 92 -15.27 10.61 0.87
N GLN A 93 -15.70 11.71 0.25
CA GLN A 93 -16.60 11.68 -0.90
C GLN A 93 -15.95 10.98 -2.10
N ILE A 94 -14.71 11.33 -2.42
CA ILE A 94 -13.92 10.68 -3.48
C ILE A 94 -13.74 9.19 -3.17
N SER A 95 -13.37 8.84 -1.93
CA SER A 95 -13.19 7.44 -1.52
C SER A 95 -14.45 6.60 -1.74
N ARG A 96 -15.61 7.12 -1.34
CA ARG A 96 -16.90 6.44 -1.58
C ARG A 96 -17.18 6.27 -3.07
N TYR A 97 -16.97 7.32 -3.86
CA TYR A 97 -17.17 7.26 -5.30
C TYR A 97 -16.25 6.23 -5.98
N LEU A 98 -14.99 6.11 -5.53
CA LEU A 98 -14.02 5.15 -6.05
C LEU A 98 -14.30 3.69 -5.66
N GLN A 99 -15.07 3.44 -4.59
CA GLN A 99 -15.51 2.08 -4.27
C GLN A 99 -16.48 1.54 -5.33
N ASP A 100 -17.38 2.40 -5.80
CA ASP A 100 -18.37 2.09 -6.83
C ASP A 100 -17.75 2.13 -8.23
N LYS A 101 -16.94 3.16 -8.52
CA LYS A 101 -16.32 3.40 -9.83
C LYS A 101 -14.79 3.48 -9.78
N PRO A 102 -14.09 2.37 -9.50
CA PRO A 102 -12.63 2.31 -9.52
C PRO A 102 -12.11 2.35 -10.96
N GLY A 103 -10.99 3.04 -11.18
CA GLY A 103 -10.41 3.27 -12.51
C GLY A 103 -10.95 4.52 -13.23
N VAL A 104 -11.57 5.43 -12.48
CA VAL A 104 -12.00 6.75 -12.95
C VAL A 104 -10.83 7.73 -12.96
N THR A 105 -10.88 8.74 -13.84
CA THR A 105 -9.85 9.80 -13.87
C THR A 105 -10.18 10.95 -12.93
N LEU A 106 -9.21 11.83 -12.68
CA LEU A 106 -9.42 13.02 -11.83
C LEU A 106 -10.44 13.99 -12.46
N GLU A 107 -10.45 14.11 -13.78
CA GLU A 107 -11.40 14.93 -14.54
C GLU A 107 -12.83 14.42 -14.37
N GLU A 108 -13.02 13.10 -14.49
CA GLU A 108 -14.33 12.46 -14.31
C GLU A 108 -14.83 12.55 -12.86
N ILE A 109 -13.93 12.48 -11.86
CA ILE A 109 -14.28 12.74 -10.46
C ILE A 109 -14.71 14.20 -10.26
N ALA A 110 -13.96 15.14 -10.84
CA ALA A 110 -14.26 16.57 -10.74
C ALA A 110 -15.63 16.91 -11.34
N GLU A 111 -15.95 16.33 -12.49
CA GLU A 111 -17.26 16.44 -13.13
C GLU A 111 -18.36 15.80 -12.26
N ALA A 112 -18.16 14.55 -11.81
CA ALA A 112 -19.16 13.82 -11.03
C ALA A 112 -19.47 14.47 -9.67
N LEU A 113 -18.47 15.07 -9.01
CA LEU A 113 -18.64 15.74 -7.72
C LEU A 113 -18.95 17.24 -7.85
N ASN A 114 -19.02 17.77 -9.08
CA ASN A 114 -19.17 19.20 -9.37
C ASN A 114 -18.19 20.07 -8.56
N ALA A 115 -16.92 19.68 -8.57
CA ALA A 115 -15.86 20.29 -7.78
C ALA A 115 -14.68 20.71 -8.68
N PRO A 116 -13.94 21.77 -8.31
CA PRO A 116 -12.80 22.20 -9.11
C PRO A 116 -11.68 21.15 -9.08
N LEU A 117 -11.07 20.89 -10.24
CA LEU A 117 -10.02 19.88 -10.41
C LEU A 117 -8.85 20.04 -9.41
N THR A 118 -8.53 21.27 -9.02
CA THR A 118 -7.48 21.57 -8.03
C THR A 118 -7.79 20.99 -6.65
N ASP A 119 -9.05 21.06 -6.22
CA ASP A 119 -9.48 20.56 -4.92
C ASP A 119 -9.56 19.04 -4.92
N VAL A 120 -10.06 18.47 -6.02
CA VAL A 120 -10.08 17.02 -6.24
C VAL A 120 -8.66 16.45 -6.27
N THR A 121 -7.74 17.06 -7.02
CA THR A 121 -6.33 16.60 -7.09
C THR A 121 -5.66 16.59 -5.72
N ALA A 122 -5.92 17.61 -4.90
CA ALA A 122 -5.37 17.68 -3.54
C ALA A 122 -6.02 16.67 -2.58
N ALA A 123 -7.33 16.45 -2.70
CA ALA A 123 -8.10 15.55 -1.84
C ALA A 123 -8.02 14.07 -2.26
N ALA A 124 -7.67 13.77 -3.52
CA ALA A 124 -7.56 12.43 -4.07
C ALA A 124 -6.25 11.72 -3.72
N ARG A 125 -5.21 12.45 -3.30
CA ARG A 125 -3.90 11.88 -2.93
C ARG A 125 -3.97 10.68 -1.98
N PRO A 126 -4.84 10.66 -0.95
CA PRO A 126 -4.95 9.52 -0.03
C PRO A 126 -5.77 8.35 -0.58
N VAL A 127 -6.20 8.38 -1.86
CA VAL A 127 -7.00 7.37 -2.56
C VAL A 127 -6.56 7.20 -4.03
N ASP A 128 -5.36 7.65 -4.37
CA ASP A 128 -4.84 7.71 -5.73
C ASP A 128 -4.65 6.34 -6.39
N TRP A 129 -4.45 5.28 -5.59
CA TRP A 129 -4.23 3.93 -6.12
C TRP A 129 -5.43 3.35 -6.88
N LEU A 130 -6.63 3.91 -6.73
CA LEU A 130 -7.85 3.53 -7.47
C LEU A 130 -8.13 4.41 -8.69
N ILE A 131 -7.28 5.41 -8.95
CA ILE A 131 -7.48 6.40 -10.01
C ILE A 131 -6.55 6.05 -11.18
N LEU A 132 -7.06 6.14 -12.40
CA LEU A 132 -6.25 6.03 -13.62
C LEU A 132 -5.84 7.43 -14.11
N GLY A 133 -4.60 7.52 -14.59
CA GLY A 133 -4.19 8.64 -15.45
C GLY A 133 -4.90 8.57 -16.80
N ALA A 134 -5.04 9.72 -17.48
CA ALA A 134 -5.64 9.79 -18.81
C ALA A 134 -4.88 8.92 -19.84
N ASP A 135 -3.56 8.82 -19.70
CA ASP A 135 -2.67 7.97 -20.47
C ASP A 135 -2.78 6.48 -20.13
N GLU A 136 -3.25 6.15 -18.92
CA GLU A 136 -3.41 4.77 -18.44
C GLU A 136 -4.77 4.15 -18.83
N LEU A 137 -5.70 4.94 -19.37
CA LEU A 137 -7.06 4.51 -19.78
C LEU A 137 -7.04 3.47 -20.90
N VAL A 138 -6.01 3.50 -21.75
CA VAL A 138 -5.85 2.57 -22.87
C VAL A 138 -4.68 1.65 -22.57
N GLN A 139 -4.80 0.37 -22.91
CA GLN A 139 -3.67 -0.54 -22.81
C GLN A 139 -2.57 -0.08 -23.77
N PRO A 140 -1.33 0.15 -23.30
CA PRO A 140 -0.24 0.52 -24.19
C PRO A 140 0.00 -0.62 -25.19
N THR A 141 0.10 -0.26 -26.48
CA THR A 141 0.37 -1.19 -27.58
C THR A 141 1.77 -1.78 -27.51
N VAL A 142 2.71 -1.08 -26.86
CA VAL A 142 4.09 -1.53 -26.65
C VAL A 142 4.46 -1.34 -25.18
N ARG A 143 4.94 -2.41 -24.54
CA ARG A 143 5.56 -2.32 -23.22
C ARG A 143 6.98 -1.77 -23.38
N ILE A 144 7.21 -0.54 -22.94
CA ILE A 144 8.56 0.05 -22.91
C ILE A 144 9.28 -0.56 -21.71
N GLU A 145 10.28 -1.40 -21.99
CA GLU A 145 11.16 -1.91 -20.95
C GLU A 145 12.15 -0.83 -20.52
N SER A 146 12.50 -0.81 -19.24
CA SER A 146 13.56 0.08 -18.80
C SER A 146 14.90 -0.34 -19.41
N ASP A 147 15.77 0.64 -19.68
CA ASP A 147 17.12 0.39 -20.23
C ASP A 147 17.90 -0.64 -19.42
N ALA A 148 17.70 -0.68 -18.10
CA ALA A 148 18.30 -1.67 -17.22
C ALA A 148 17.82 -3.11 -17.49
N ILE A 149 16.54 -3.29 -17.85
CA ILE A 149 15.97 -4.59 -18.22
C ILE A 149 16.48 -5.01 -19.60
N VAL A 150 16.50 -4.08 -20.56
CA VAL A 150 17.07 -4.31 -21.90
C VAL A 150 18.53 -4.76 -21.78
N ALA A 151 19.36 -4.00 -21.06
CA ALA A 151 20.76 -4.34 -20.83
C ALA A 151 20.94 -5.68 -20.09
N SER A 152 20.02 -6.02 -19.18
CA SER A 152 20.04 -7.31 -18.49
C SER A 152 19.69 -8.47 -19.42
N ARG A 153 18.72 -8.28 -20.32
CA ARG A 153 18.36 -9.26 -21.36
C ARG A 153 19.49 -9.45 -22.34
N ASP A 154 20.14 -8.38 -22.80
CA ASP A 154 21.28 -8.49 -23.71
C ASP A 154 22.45 -9.24 -23.08
N ARG A 155 22.74 -8.97 -21.79
CA ARG A 155 23.74 -9.74 -21.04
C ARG A 155 23.37 -11.21 -20.92
N ALA A 156 22.08 -11.52 -20.72
CA ALA A 156 21.61 -12.90 -20.69
C ALA A 156 21.75 -13.59 -22.06
N ARG A 157 21.36 -12.91 -23.15
CA ARG A 157 21.47 -13.43 -24.53
C ARG A 157 22.93 -13.76 -24.86
N ALA A 158 23.84 -12.82 -24.58
CA ALA A 158 25.27 -13.03 -24.79
C ALA A 158 25.83 -14.21 -23.97
N ALA A 159 25.41 -14.36 -22.71
CA ALA A 159 25.83 -15.46 -21.85
C ALA A 159 25.31 -16.83 -22.34
N LEU A 160 24.06 -16.89 -22.81
CA LEU A 160 23.47 -18.12 -23.36
C LEU A 160 24.19 -18.54 -24.65
N LEU A 161 24.48 -17.59 -25.54
CA LEU A 161 25.26 -17.84 -26.75
C LEU A 161 26.66 -18.37 -26.41
N ALA A 162 27.38 -17.71 -25.50
CA ALA A 162 28.71 -18.14 -25.08
C ALA A 162 28.70 -19.55 -24.46
N ALA A 163 27.72 -19.84 -23.59
CA ALA A 163 27.58 -21.15 -22.97
C ALA A 163 27.26 -22.25 -24.00
N SER A 164 26.48 -21.94 -25.04
CA SER A 164 26.12 -22.88 -26.10
C SER A 164 27.31 -23.36 -26.94
N LEU A 165 28.41 -22.63 -26.93
CA LEU A 165 29.66 -23.05 -27.59
C LEU A 165 30.38 -24.16 -26.81
N MET A 166 30.03 -24.35 -25.54
CA MET A 166 30.73 -25.23 -24.60
C MET A 166 29.88 -26.44 -24.20
N ALA A 167 28.55 -26.29 -24.19
CA ALA A 167 27.61 -27.35 -23.84
C ALA A 167 26.39 -27.34 -24.77
N LYS A 168 26.07 -28.50 -25.35
CA LYS A 168 24.84 -28.74 -26.14
C LYS A 168 24.24 -30.11 -25.80
N PRO A 169 22.93 -30.22 -25.54
CA PRO A 169 21.97 -29.12 -25.37
C PRO A 169 22.22 -28.35 -24.06
N LEU A 170 21.87 -27.06 -24.03
CA LEU A 170 22.16 -26.19 -22.89
C LEU A 170 21.11 -26.38 -21.78
N SER A 171 21.48 -27.11 -20.72
CA SER A 171 20.65 -27.35 -19.54
C SER A 171 20.93 -26.35 -18.41
N HIS A 172 20.00 -26.20 -17.46
CA HIS A 172 20.20 -25.37 -16.25
C HIS A 172 21.50 -25.73 -15.51
N GLN A 173 21.78 -27.02 -15.38
CA GLN A 173 22.93 -27.53 -14.65
C GLN A 173 24.23 -27.19 -15.38
N SER A 174 24.28 -27.42 -16.69
CA SER A 174 25.47 -27.10 -17.51
C SER A 174 25.78 -25.60 -17.50
N TYR A 175 24.77 -24.74 -17.63
CA TYR A 175 24.97 -23.29 -17.57
C TYR A 175 25.42 -22.83 -16.18
N THR A 176 24.83 -23.38 -15.11
CA THR A 176 25.22 -23.05 -13.72
C THR A 176 26.65 -23.48 -13.42
N ALA A 177 27.09 -24.64 -13.95
CA ALA A 177 28.48 -25.08 -13.85
C ALA A 177 29.43 -24.10 -14.56
N LEU A 178 29.12 -23.71 -15.79
CA LEU A 178 29.92 -22.75 -16.56
C LEU A 178 30.03 -21.37 -15.88
N LEU A 179 28.98 -20.91 -15.20
CA LEU A 179 29.02 -19.70 -14.37
C LEU A 179 29.96 -19.87 -13.17
N ARG A 180 29.83 -21.00 -12.44
CA ARG A 180 30.63 -21.29 -11.24
C ARG A 180 32.12 -21.42 -11.57
N GLU A 181 32.43 -22.04 -12.70
CA GLU A 181 33.80 -22.21 -13.21
C GLU A 181 34.37 -20.92 -13.83
N GLY A 182 33.58 -19.84 -13.89
CA GLY A 182 33.99 -18.56 -14.48
C GLY A 182 34.19 -18.61 -16.00
N ARG A 183 33.77 -19.70 -16.66
CA ARG A 183 33.87 -19.93 -18.10
C ARG A 183 32.91 -19.04 -18.88
N VAL A 184 31.79 -18.67 -18.24
CA VAL A 184 30.79 -17.73 -18.75
C VAL A 184 30.52 -16.67 -17.69
N LYS A 185 30.33 -15.42 -18.14
CA LYS A 185 29.83 -14.33 -17.28
C LYS A 185 28.41 -13.98 -17.69
N GLY A 186 27.47 -14.07 -16.75
CA GLY A 186 26.07 -13.83 -17.04
C GLY A 186 25.18 -13.85 -15.80
N PRO A 187 23.89 -13.50 -15.96
CA PRO A 187 22.89 -13.64 -14.90
C PRO A 187 22.66 -15.10 -14.53
N SER A 188 22.16 -15.33 -13.33
CA SER A 188 21.76 -16.66 -12.85
C SER A 188 20.58 -17.22 -13.67
N VAL A 189 20.42 -18.55 -13.67
CA VAL A 189 19.27 -19.22 -14.31
C VAL A 189 17.94 -18.63 -13.84
N ALA A 190 17.79 -18.39 -12.54
CA ALA A 190 16.58 -17.78 -11.97
C ALA A 190 16.31 -16.40 -12.56
N ARG A 191 17.34 -15.56 -12.73
CA ARG A 191 17.20 -14.24 -13.33
C ARG A 191 16.87 -14.31 -14.82
N ILE A 192 17.44 -15.28 -15.55
CA ILE A 192 17.09 -15.53 -16.96
C ILE A 192 15.62 -15.93 -17.08
N VAL A 193 15.14 -16.87 -16.27
CA VAL A 193 13.73 -17.28 -16.27
C VAL A 193 12.80 -16.09 -15.95
N GLN A 194 13.17 -15.20 -15.03
CA GLN A 194 12.40 -13.98 -14.78
C GLN A 194 12.33 -13.04 -15.99
N LEU A 195 13.42 -12.92 -16.74
CA LEU A 195 13.49 -12.01 -17.89
C LEU A 195 12.77 -12.56 -19.13
N PHE A 196 12.76 -13.88 -19.32
CA PHE A 196 12.27 -14.54 -20.54
C PHE A 196 11.05 -15.44 -20.33
N GLY A 197 10.54 -15.52 -19.10
CA GLY A 197 9.42 -16.37 -18.70
C GLY A 197 9.78 -17.85 -18.54
N SER A 198 10.66 -18.39 -19.38
CA SER A 198 11.17 -19.76 -19.25
C SER A 198 12.59 -19.92 -19.82
N TRP A 199 13.28 -20.98 -19.41
CA TRP A 199 14.61 -21.30 -19.94
C TRP A 199 14.59 -21.66 -21.42
N THR A 200 13.61 -22.48 -21.83
CA THR A 200 13.42 -22.86 -23.23
C THR A 200 13.12 -21.65 -24.09
N THR A 201 12.25 -20.73 -23.63
CA THR A 201 12.00 -19.45 -24.31
C THR A 201 13.29 -18.63 -24.45
N ALA A 202 14.08 -18.51 -23.39
CA ALA A 202 15.34 -17.78 -23.42
C ALA A 202 16.34 -18.37 -24.43
N CYS A 203 16.48 -19.69 -24.45
CA CYS A 203 17.36 -20.41 -25.38
C CYS A 203 16.87 -20.27 -26.83
N ASN A 204 15.56 -20.41 -27.08
CA ASN A 204 14.96 -20.24 -28.40
C ASN A 204 15.18 -18.82 -28.95
N GLU A 205 15.08 -17.79 -28.11
CA GLU A 205 15.27 -16.40 -28.51
C GLU A 205 16.68 -16.12 -29.06
N VAL A 206 17.69 -16.89 -28.62
CA VAL A 206 19.06 -16.80 -29.13
C VAL A 206 19.43 -17.95 -30.08
N GLY A 207 18.47 -18.75 -30.52
CA GLY A 207 18.71 -19.88 -31.44
C GLY A 207 19.53 -21.02 -30.84
N VAL A 208 19.54 -21.17 -29.50
CA VAL A 208 20.27 -22.24 -28.79
C VAL A 208 19.33 -23.38 -28.45
N THR A 209 19.79 -24.62 -28.64
CA THR A 209 19.05 -25.82 -28.21
C THR A 209 19.04 -25.93 -26.69
N SER A 210 17.87 -25.82 -26.06
CA SER A 210 17.72 -26.07 -24.63
C SER A 210 17.77 -27.56 -24.31
N GLY A 211 18.29 -27.93 -23.13
CA GLY A 211 18.13 -29.28 -22.58
C GLY A 211 16.66 -29.63 -22.34
N GLU A 212 16.38 -30.92 -22.12
CA GLU A 212 15.01 -31.36 -21.85
C GLU A 212 14.42 -30.64 -20.62
N PRO A 213 13.14 -30.22 -20.69
CA PRO A 213 12.45 -29.67 -19.54
C PRO A 213 12.45 -30.70 -18.40
N LEU A 214 12.83 -30.28 -17.21
CA LEU A 214 12.83 -31.16 -16.02
C LEU A 214 11.42 -31.68 -15.68
N ARG A 215 10.36 -31.07 -16.23
CA ARG A 215 8.95 -31.46 -16.08
C ARG A 215 8.22 -31.23 -17.40
N SER A 216 7.76 -32.30 -18.04
CA SER A 216 6.98 -32.26 -19.28
C SER A 216 5.53 -31.81 -19.08
N ASN A 217 4.96 -32.03 -17.87
CA ASN A 217 3.54 -31.85 -17.60
C ASN A 217 3.26 -30.67 -16.63
N TYR A 218 3.90 -29.52 -16.82
CA TYR A 218 3.65 -28.35 -15.98
C TYR A 218 2.38 -27.61 -16.44
N GLU A 219 1.29 -27.79 -15.71
CA GLU A 219 0.10 -26.96 -15.84
C GLU A 219 0.23 -25.74 -14.92
N ARG A 220 0.05 -24.53 -15.48
CA ARG A 220 0.05 -23.29 -14.69
C ARG A 220 -1.18 -23.30 -13.79
N THR A 221 -0.95 -23.15 -12.48
CA THR A 221 -2.03 -23.08 -11.48
C THR A 221 -2.93 -21.85 -11.64
N TRP A 222 -2.40 -20.76 -12.20
CA TRP A 222 -3.13 -19.51 -12.38
C TRP A 222 -2.97 -19.00 -13.81
N THR A 223 -4.08 -18.57 -14.38
CA THR A 223 -4.11 -17.78 -15.61
C THR A 223 -3.83 -16.30 -15.32
N GLU A 224 -3.56 -15.51 -16.36
CA GLU A 224 -3.42 -14.05 -16.19
C GLU A 224 -4.69 -13.42 -15.60
N ASP A 225 -5.87 -13.88 -16.05
CA ASP A 225 -7.16 -13.41 -15.56
C ASP A 225 -7.38 -13.72 -14.08
N ASP A 226 -6.99 -14.91 -13.62
CA ASP A 226 -7.07 -15.27 -12.20
C ASP A 226 -6.22 -14.33 -11.35
N LEU A 227 -5.00 -14.03 -11.81
CA LEU A 227 -4.07 -13.15 -11.09
C LEU A 227 -4.61 -11.71 -11.04
N LEU A 228 -5.18 -11.21 -12.14
CA LEU A 228 -5.80 -9.90 -12.17
C LEU A 228 -7.03 -9.84 -11.26
N ASN A 229 -7.84 -10.90 -11.17
CA ASN A 229 -8.95 -10.96 -10.22
C ASN A 229 -8.47 -10.84 -8.75
N TYR A 230 -7.33 -11.45 -8.39
CA TYR A 230 -6.75 -11.25 -7.06
C TYR A 230 -6.25 -9.82 -6.84
N VAL A 231 -5.67 -9.18 -7.85
CA VAL A 231 -5.25 -7.77 -7.78
C VAL A 231 -6.46 -6.86 -7.64
N GLU A 232 -7.56 -7.10 -8.36
CA GLU A 232 -8.81 -6.35 -8.22
C GLU A 232 -9.37 -6.46 -6.79
N ARG A 233 -9.38 -7.67 -6.20
CA ARG A 233 -9.79 -7.90 -4.81
C ARG A 233 -8.91 -7.13 -3.81
N PHE A 234 -7.59 -7.17 -4.01
CA PHE A 234 -6.63 -6.43 -3.19
C PHE A 234 -6.87 -4.91 -3.27
N LEU A 235 -7.03 -4.35 -4.48
CA LEU A 235 -7.21 -2.90 -4.67
C LEU A 235 -8.51 -2.40 -4.03
N ARG A 236 -9.56 -3.22 -3.99
CA ARG A 236 -10.84 -2.90 -3.34
C ARG A 236 -10.77 -2.95 -1.81
N ASP A 237 -9.76 -3.58 -1.23
CA ASP A 237 -9.63 -3.69 0.21
C ASP A 237 -9.18 -2.36 0.83
N THR A 238 -10.11 -1.69 1.51
CA THR A 238 -9.91 -0.39 2.17
C THR A 238 -8.89 -0.39 3.31
N ALA A 239 -8.48 -1.57 3.81
CA ALA A 239 -7.40 -1.68 4.79
C ALA A 239 -6.03 -1.38 4.16
N PHE A 240 -5.91 -1.50 2.83
CA PHE A 240 -4.67 -1.29 2.09
C PHE A 240 -4.75 -0.04 1.20
N ARG A 241 -3.60 0.35 0.65
CA ARG A 241 -3.42 1.57 -0.16
C ARG A 241 -2.85 1.26 -1.55
N GLY A 242 -3.05 0.02 -2.02
CA GLY A 242 -2.67 -0.41 -3.37
C GLY A 242 -1.17 -0.47 -3.68
N ALA A 243 -0.29 -0.34 -2.67
CA ALA A 243 1.16 -0.41 -2.90
C ALA A 243 1.64 -1.85 -3.12
N SER A 244 2.67 -2.05 -3.96
CA SER A 244 3.08 -3.40 -4.37
C SER A 244 3.45 -4.31 -3.19
N HIS A 245 4.17 -3.79 -2.19
CA HIS A 245 4.59 -4.57 -1.02
C HIS A 245 3.40 -4.94 -0.11
N GLN A 246 2.31 -4.18 -0.17
CA GLN A 246 1.09 -4.46 0.59
C GLN A 246 0.30 -5.63 -0.01
N PHE A 247 0.55 -6.02 -1.25
CA PHE A 247 -0.11 -7.19 -1.84
C PHE A 247 0.24 -8.48 -1.08
N ASP A 248 1.51 -8.68 -0.73
CA ASP A 248 1.91 -9.85 0.08
C ASP A 248 1.43 -9.74 1.54
N GLN A 249 1.25 -8.52 2.07
CA GLN A 249 0.63 -8.30 3.39
C GLN A 249 -0.85 -8.67 3.36
N TRP A 250 -1.61 -8.18 2.38
CA TRP A 250 -3.00 -8.56 2.14
C TRP A 250 -3.13 -10.07 1.93
N ARG A 251 -2.27 -10.65 1.10
CA ARG A 251 -2.19 -12.10 0.90
C ARG A 251 -2.09 -12.83 2.24
N SER A 252 -1.24 -12.40 3.17
CA SER A 252 -1.11 -13.08 4.47
C SER A 252 -2.42 -13.11 5.26
N THR A 253 -3.29 -12.09 5.10
CA THR A 253 -4.60 -12.03 5.77
C THR A 253 -5.64 -12.99 5.19
N VAL A 254 -5.59 -13.25 3.88
CA VAL A 254 -6.59 -14.10 3.17
C VAL A 254 -6.09 -15.51 2.88
N ASN A 255 -4.77 -15.74 2.95
CA ASN A 255 -4.17 -17.00 2.51
C ASN A 255 -4.48 -18.20 3.43
N HIS A 256 -5.09 -17.95 4.59
CA HIS A 256 -5.58 -19.01 5.49
C HIS A 256 -6.87 -19.67 4.97
N SER A 257 -7.68 -18.96 4.19
CA SER A 257 -8.96 -19.45 3.65
C SER A 257 -8.88 -19.84 2.18
N GLU A 258 -7.98 -19.24 1.42
CA GLU A 258 -7.83 -19.46 -0.02
C GLU A 258 -6.36 -19.42 -0.43
N LYS A 259 -5.95 -20.22 -1.41
CA LYS A 259 -4.57 -20.19 -1.93
C LYS A 259 -4.38 -19.00 -2.88
N VAL A 260 -3.75 -17.93 -2.38
CA VAL A 260 -3.51 -16.69 -3.14
C VAL A 260 -2.07 -16.64 -3.67
N PRO A 261 -1.83 -16.26 -4.95
CA PRO A 261 -0.50 -16.14 -5.54
C PRO A 261 0.35 -15.08 -4.81
N SER A 262 1.67 -15.25 -4.77
CA SER A 262 2.56 -14.20 -4.27
C SER A 262 2.72 -13.06 -5.27
N LEU A 263 3.16 -11.89 -4.82
CA LEU A 263 3.48 -10.75 -5.70
C LEU A 263 4.48 -11.15 -6.81
N GLY A 264 5.45 -12.00 -6.48
CA GLY A 264 6.42 -12.53 -7.45
C GLY A 264 5.75 -13.33 -8.56
N THR A 265 4.77 -14.19 -8.22
CA THR A 265 3.99 -14.94 -9.20
C THR A 265 3.18 -14.01 -10.09
N VAL A 266 2.50 -13.00 -9.51
CA VAL A 266 1.72 -12.01 -10.27
C VAL A 266 2.61 -11.29 -11.29
N ARG A 267 3.78 -10.78 -10.85
CA ARG A 267 4.73 -10.08 -11.73
C ARG A 267 5.28 -10.97 -12.85
N ASN A 268 5.56 -12.23 -12.56
CA ASN A 268 6.15 -13.14 -13.56
C ASN A 268 5.17 -13.54 -14.65
N ILE A 269 3.88 -13.67 -14.33
CA ILE A 269 2.87 -14.18 -15.28
C ILE A 269 2.17 -13.03 -16.02
N VAL A 270 1.72 -11.97 -15.32
CA VAL A 270 1.09 -10.79 -15.95
C VAL A 270 2.12 -9.94 -16.70
N GLY A 271 3.33 -9.84 -16.14
CA GLY A 271 4.42 -9.04 -16.68
C GLY A 271 4.26 -7.54 -16.43
N GLY A 272 5.35 -6.80 -16.68
CA GLY A 272 5.41 -5.35 -16.46
C GLY A 272 5.75 -4.96 -15.02
N THR A 273 5.67 -3.66 -14.76
CA THR A 273 5.83 -3.05 -13.44
C THR A 273 4.56 -3.24 -12.60
N TRP A 274 4.64 -2.95 -11.30
CA TRP A 274 3.42 -2.93 -10.47
C TRP A 274 2.39 -1.91 -10.98
N ASN A 275 2.84 -0.77 -11.51
CA ASN A 275 1.91 0.23 -12.03
C ASN A 275 1.18 -0.28 -13.29
N ASP A 276 1.86 -1.06 -14.14
CA ASP A 276 1.23 -1.69 -15.31
C ASP A 276 0.13 -2.66 -14.89
N ILE A 277 0.43 -3.51 -13.90
CA ILE A 277 -0.50 -4.49 -13.34
C ILE A 277 -1.69 -3.80 -12.67
N ARG A 278 -1.44 -2.77 -11.85
CA ARG A 278 -2.48 -1.93 -11.22
C ARG A 278 -3.39 -1.31 -12.29
N SER A 279 -2.80 -0.69 -13.30
CA SER A 279 -3.56 0.00 -14.36
C SER A 279 -4.38 -0.99 -15.19
N GLN A 280 -3.83 -2.18 -15.47
CA GLN A 280 -4.56 -3.26 -16.15
C GLN A 280 -5.75 -3.75 -15.32
N ALA A 281 -5.57 -3.94 -14.01
CA ALA A 281 -6.66 -4.31 -13.11
C ALA A 281 -7.74 -3.21 -13.05
N LEU A 282 -7.36 -1.94 -12.92
CA LEU A 282 -8.31 -0.82 -12.90
C LEU A 282 -9.07 -0.68 -14.22
N ARG A 283 -8.42 -0.87 -15.38
CA ARG A 283 -9.10 -0.89 -16.68
C ARG A 283 -10.15 -2.00 -16.77
N ARG A 284 -9.86 -3.19 -16.22
CA ARG A 284 -10.85 -4.29 -16.15
C ARG A 284 -12.01 -3.94 -15.24
N MET A 285 -11.74 -3.33 -14.09
CA MET A 285 -12.80 -2.89 -13.17
C MET A 285 -13.66 -1.79 -13.81
N ARG A 286 -13.04 -0.88 -14.55
CA ARG A 286 -13.72 0.16 -15.32
C ARG A 286 -14.66 -0.41 -16.39
N ALA A 287 -14.20 -1.41 -17.13
CA ALA A 287 -15.02 -2.07 -18.15
C ALA A 287 -16.29 -2.76 -17.57
N LYS A 288 -16.34 -2.98 -16.25
CA LYS A 288 -17.49 -3.57 -15.54
C LYS A 288 -18.51 -2.53 -15.05
N TRP A 289 -18.28 -1.24 -15.26
CA TRP A 289 -19.22 -0.20 -14.80
C TRP A 289 -20.54 -0.19 -15.58
N ASP A 290 -20.48 -0.54 -16.87
CA ASP A 290 -21.60 -0.44 -17.81
C ASP A 290 -22.41 -1.75 -17.94
N VAL A 291 -22.15 -2.71 -17.04
CA VAL A 291 -22.82 -4.03 -16.97
C VAL A 291 -23.73 -4.06 -15.76
#